data_AF-A0A812WRW3-F1
#
_entry.id   AF-A0A812WRW3-F1
#
_cell.length_a   1.000
_cell.length_b   1.000
_cell.length_c   1.000
_cell.angle_alpha   90.00
_cell.angle_beta   90.00
_cell.angle_gamma   90.00
#
_symmetry.space_group_name_H-M   'P 1'
#
loop_
_entity.id
_entity.type
_entity.pdbx_description
1 polymer ?
#
loop_
_entity_poly.entity_id
_entity_poly.type
_entity_poly.pdbx_seq_one_letter_code
_entity_poly.pdbx_strand_id
1 'polypeptide(L)'
;MALLCGTVLLEPTDTLAGLGDQFQGTLDLIRRPERVRLVAHRHPRLFVASGASQSLAVPGATAWGDEFIVQPDAASQEALSFSGVSDASFRIWNPFASFIAAAIVGGLGKTPKWKDERLLAIDMSARDLSYYADLVGEGGIVHFKNSIPLAAEDLNKLQQHWPKVQELDFAGTARPCKFNTLLVHGHIQDHQIVLDRLKSLLRADALVMWTIQAAQDATEPAELQFSQTVQALRQCGLKPKEQITLEPYFSNSAVIVAQCDRNWPE
;
A
#
# COMPACT_ATOMS: atom_id res chain seq x y z
N MET A 1 -9.51 32.83 43.63
CA MET A 1 -9.40 32.26 42.27
C MET A 1 -8.64 33.25 41.40
N ALA A 2 -7.36 32.97 41.15
CA ALA A 2 -6.51 33.72 40.23
C ALA A 2 -5.74 32.70 39.38
N LEU A 3 -5.74 32.94 38.07
CA LEU A 3 -4.98 32.18 37.08
C LEU A 3 -3.47 32.35 37.32
N LEU A 4 -2.72 31.25 37.20
CA LEU A 4 -1.28 31.31 36.90
C LEU A 4 -1.01 30.38 35.72
N CYS A 5 -0.89 31.00 34.56
CA CYS A 5 -0.35 30.45 33.34
C CYS A 5 1.17 30.38 33.50
N GLY A 6 1.73 29.16 33.58
CA GLY A 6 3.17 28.94 33.66
C GLY A 6 3.78 28.84 32.28
N THR A 7 4.11 29.98 31.67
CA THR A 7 4.96 30.04 30.47
C THR A 7 6.41 30.00 30.95
N VAL A 8 7.12 28.89 30.73
CA VAL A 8 8.57 28.83 30.98
C VAL A 8 9.27 29.37 29.74
N LEU A 9 9.76 30.60 29.84
CA LEU A 9 10.72 31.18 28.89
C LEU A 9 12.09 30.57 29.18
N LEU A 10 12.65 29.84 28.22
CA LEU A 10 14.04 29.38 28.27
C LEU A 10 14.96 30.53 27.82
N GLU A 11 15.83 30.99 28.71
CA GLU A 11 16.89 31.95 28.37
C GLU A 11 18.11 31.24 27.75
N PRO A 12 18.91 31.91 26.90
CA PRO A 12 19.85 31.27 25.98
C PRO A 12 21.22 30.91 26.61
N THR A 13 21.27 30.60 27.90
CA THR A 13 22.55 30.37 28.62
C THR A 13 22.64 29.09 29.45
N ASP A 14 21.66 28.20 29.37
CA ASP A 14 21.76 26.90 30.03
C ASP A 14 22.61 25.92 29.20
N THR A 15 23.92 25.96 29.45
CA THR A 15 24.87 24.96 28.96
C THR A 15 24.57 23.58 29.57
N LEU A 16 24.51 22.57 28.70
CA LEU A 16 24.20 21.14 28.94
C LEU A 16 25.03 20.38 29.99
N ALA A 17 25.87 21.05 30.79
CA ALA A 17 26.73 20.42 31.78
C ALA A 17 26.17 20.43 33.23
N GLY A 18 25.02 21.07 33.47
CA GLY A 18 24.45 21.24 34.82
C GLY A 18 23.34 20.27 35.22
N LEU A 19 22.86 19.40 34.33
CA LEU A 19 21.73 18.49 34.57
C LEU A 19 22.20 17.04 34.72
N GLY A 20 23.06 16.79 35.70
CA GLY A 20 23.37 15.45 36.20
C GLY A 20 22.37 15.01 37.26
N ASP A 21 21.86 13.79 37.12
CA ASP A 21 21.19 12.98 38.16
C ASP A 21 19.73 13.28 38.58
N GLN A 22 18.90 13.90 37.73
CA GLN A 22 17.44 13.93 37.95
C GLN A 22 16.57 13.32 36.84
N PHE A 23 17.17 12.69 35.82
CA PHE A 23 16.41 11.94 34.80
C PHE A 23 16.55 10.44 35.00
N GLN A 24 15.75 9.90 35.93
CA GLN A 24 15.48 8.47 36.07
C GLN A 24 14.10 8.13 35.48
N GLY A 25 13.80 8.73 34.33
CA GLY A 25 12.69 8.40 33.45
C GLY A 25 13.27 7.99 32.10
N THR A 26 12.73 6.93 31.52
CA THR A 26 13.07 6.33 30.22
C THR A 26 13.62 7.38 29.24
N LEU A 27 14.91 7.29 28.94
CA LEU A 27 15.53 7.90 27.77
C LEU A 27 14.98 7.19 26.53
N ASP A 28 13.69 7.38 26.25
CA ASP A 28 13.20 7.41 24.89
C ASP A 28 13.91 8.61 24.28
N LEU A 29 15.11 8.34 23.74
CA LEU A 29 15.76 9.19 22.77
C LEU A 29 14.65 9.69 21.87
N ILE A 30 14.37 10.99 21.92
CA ILE A 30 13.54 11.67 20.94
C ILE A 30 14.24 11.41 19.62
N ARG A 31 13.92 10.28 18.97
CA ARG A 31 14.35 9.97 17.61
C ARG A 31 13.69 11.06 16.80
N ARG A 32 14.42 12.15 16.56
CA ARG A 32 14.03 13.11 15.53
C ARG A 32 13.77 12.26 14.29
N PRO A 33 12.58 12.36 13.67
CA PRO A 33 12.30 11.60 12.47
C PRO A 33 13.43 11.87 11.47
N GLU A 34 14.03 10.79 10.97
CA GLU A 34 15.17 10.89 10.07
C GLU A 34 14.71 11.68 8.84
N ARG A 35 15.36 12.83 8.62
CA ARG A 35 15.11 13.62 7.42
C ARG A 35 15.90 12.99 6.29
N VAL A 36 15.19 12.53 5.28
CA VAL A 36 15.77 11.85 4.13
C VAL A 36 15.43 12.61 2.87
N ARG A 37 16.31 12.48 1.89
CA ARG A 37 16.03 13.01 0.56
C ARG A 37 14.94 12.14 -0.07
N LEU A 38 13.83 12.76 -0.48
CA LEU A 38 12.73 12.06 -1.14
C LEU A 38 12.69 12.44 -2.61
N VAL A 39 12.70 11.43 -3.47
CA VAL A 39 12.61 11.59 -4.93
C VAL A 39 11.35 10.89 -5.41
N ALA A 40 10.59 11.55 -6.29
CA ALA A 40 9.42 10.93 -6.91
C ALA A 40 9.84 9.69 -7.71
N HIS A 41 9.14 8.58 -7.51
CA HIS A 41 9.31 7.39 -8.33
C HIS A 41 8.67 7.61 -9.72
N ARG A 42 9.02 6.77 -10.70
CA ARG A 42 8.38 6.79 -12.03
C ARG A 42 6.87 6.50 -11.99
N HIS A 43 6.42 5.88 -10.91
CA HIS A 43 5.02 5.54 -10.67
C HIS A 43 4.36 6.63 -9.83
N PRO A 44 3.11 6.99 -10.13
CA PRO A 44 2.42 8.04 -9.41
C PRO A 44 2.28 7.69 -7.92
N ARG A 45 2.35 8.71 -7.05
CA ARG A 45 2.20 8.60 -5.59
C ARG A 45 3.26 7.72 -4.89
N LEU A 46 4.28 7.25 -5.59
CA LEU A 46 5.38 6.48 -5.02
C LEU A 46 6.66 7.30 -4.99
N PHE A 47 7.50 7.04 -3.99
CA PHE A 47 8.71 7.81 -3.72
C PHE A 47 9.87 6.88 -3.38
N VAL A 48 11.09 7.37 -3.57
CA VAL A 48 12.32 6.74 -3.13
C VAL A 48 12.92 7.60 -2.03
N ALA A 49 12.93 7.07 -0.81
CA ALA A 49 13.66 7.63 0.30
C ALA A 49 15.14 7.26 0.15
N SER A 50 16.00 8.27 0.03
CA SER A 50 17.44 8.11 -0.08
C SER A 50 18.12 8.57 1.21
N GLY A 51 18.62 7.62 1.98
CA GLY A 51 19.46 7.82 3.16
C GLY A 51 20.76 7.00 3.04
N ALA A 52 21.11 6.24 4.07
CA ALA A 52 22.19 5.24 3.99
C ALA A 52 21.90 4.12 2.97
N SER A 53 20.62 3.82 2.77
CA SER A 53 20.10 2.94 1.73
C SER A 53 18.95 3.61 0.98
N GLN A 54 18.58 3.07 -0.18
CA GLN A 54 17.39 3.48 -0.91
C GLN A 54 16.22 2.57 -0.54
N SER A 55 15.08 3.16 -0.22
CA SER A 55 13.87 2.43 0.16
C SER A 55 12.65 2.99 -0.55
N LEU A 56 11.71 2.12 -0.91
CA LEU A 56 10.41 2.52 -1.45
C LEU A 56 9.60 3.19 -0.33
N ALA A 57 8.95 4.30 -0.64
CA ALA A 57 8.16 5.06 0.32
C ALA A 57 6.80 5.46 -0.27
N VAL A 58 5.79 5.50 0.61
CA VAL A 58 4.45 6.04 0.32
C VAL A 58 4.14 7.22 1.24
N PRO A 59 3.28 8.16 0.83
CA PRO A 59 2.85 9.23 1.72
C PRO A 59 1.99 8.69 2.86
N GLY A 60 2.25 9.09 4.10
CA GLY A 60 1.51 8.58 5.25
C GLY A 60 2.19 8.92 6.57
N ALA A 61 1.39 9.24 7.59
CA ALA A 61 1.89 9.64 8.91
C ALA A 61 1.65 8.59 10.01
N THR A 62 0.98 7.47 9.69
CA THR A 62 0.65 6.43 10.65
C THR A 62 1.37 5.13 10.31
N ALA A 63 2.19 4.62 11.21
CA ALA A 63 2.90 3.36 11.02
C ALA A 63 2.01 2.14 11.28
N TRP A 64 2.18 1.08 10.49
CA TRP A 64 1.64 -0.23 10.85
C TRP A 64 2.62 -0.98 11.78
N GLY A 65 2.57 -0.68 13.07
CA GLY A 65 3.48 -1.31 14.04
C GLY A 65 4.85 -0.65 13.99
N ASP A 66 5.92 -1.43 13.88
CA ASP A 66 7.32 -0.94 13.94
C ASP A 66 7.84 -0.37 12.60
N GLU A 67 6.94 0.06 11.71
CA GLU A 67 7.32 0.61 10.41
C GLU A 67 8.01 1.96 10.55
N PHE A 68 9.03 2.18 9.73
CA PHE A 68 9.76 3.43 9.71
C PHE A 68 8.96 4.52 9.00
N ILE A 69 8.79 5.65 9.71
CA ILE A 69 8.30 6.90 9.15
C ILE A 69 9.48 7.83 8.96
N VAL A 70 9.57 8.42 7.78
CA VAL A 70 10.61 9.37 7.40
C VAL A 70 9.98 10.70 7.01
N GLN A 71 10.75 11.77 7.15
CA GLN A 71 10.34 13.11 6.71
C GLN A 71 11.20 13.57 5.54
N PRO A 72 10.64 14.31 4.58
CA PRO A 72 11.44 14.95 3.55
C PRO A 72 12.41 15.97 4.17
N ASP A 73 13.60 16.07 3.59
CA ASP A 73 14.43 17.26 3.77
C ASP A 73 13.76 18.52 3.18
N ALA A 74 14.28 19.71 3.49
CA ALA A 74 13.68 20.97 3.07
C ALA A 74 13.57 21.10 1.54
N ALA A 75 14.62 20.67 0.81
CA ALA A 75 14.64 20.72 -0.65
C ALA A 75 13.60 19.77 -1.27
N SER A 76 13.45 18.56 -0.71
CA SER A 76 12.45 17.58 -1.15
C SER A 76 11.04 18.08 -0.82
N GLN A 77 10.84 18.72 0.33
CA GLN A 77 9.54 19.26 0.74
C GLN A 77 9.04 20.33 -0.23
N GLU A 78 9.92 21.23 -0.67
CA GLU A 78 9.60 22.22 -1.71
C GLU A 78 9.19 21.53 -3.02
N ALA A 79 9.95 20.53 -3.49
CA ALA A 79 9.64 19.80 -4.72
C ALA A 79 8.31 19.00 -4.66
N LEU A 80 7.98 18.43 -3.50
CA LEU A 80 6.75 17.68 -3.26
C LEU A 80 5.51 18.58 -3.27
N SER A 81 5.64 19.82 -2.79
CA SER A 81 4.54 20.79 -2.81
C SER A 81 4.04 21.08 -4.23
N PHE A 82 4.92 21.15 -5.21
CA PHE A 82 4.58 21.29 -6.63
C PHE A 82 3.93 20.03 -7.23
N SER A 83 4.18 18.87 -6.63
CA SER A 83 3.64 17.57 -7.06
C SER A 83 2.26 17.26 -6.46
N GLY A 84 1.70 18.19 -5.68
CA GLY A 84 0.39 18.05 -5.05
C GLY A 84 0.36 17.00 -3.93
N VAL A 85 1.51 16.70 -3.33
CA VAL A 85 1.63 15.87 -2.13
C VAL A 85 1.98 16.78 -0.96
N SER A 86 0.99 17.05 -0.12
CA SER A 86 1.14 17.89 1.08
C SER A 86 1.56 17.10 2.33
N ASP A 87 1.78 15.80 2.17
CA ASP A 87 2.05 14.90 3.29
C ASP A 87 3.44 15.22 3.89
N ALA A 88 3.44 15.57 5.17
CA ALA A 88 4.67 15.92 5.89
C ALA A 88 5.52 14.69 6.27
N SER A 89 4.96 13.49 6.13
CA SER A 89 5.54 12.22 6.56
C SER A 89 5.29 11.14 5.52
N PHE A 90 6.24 10.23 5.41
CA PHE A 90 6.22 9.11 4.48
C PHE A 90 6.52 7.82 5.23
N ARG A 91 5.89 6.73 4.82
CA ARG A 91 6.13 5.38 5.35
C ARG A 91 7.01 4.60 4.40
N ILE A 92 7.98 3.87 4.94
CA ILE A 92 8.78 2.93 4.16
C ILE A 92 7.96 1.69 3.84
N TRP A 93 7.77 1.40 2.56
CA TRP A 93 7.03 0.22 2.11
C TRP A 93 8.00 -0.94 1.84
N ASN A 94 7.99 -1.93 2.73
CA ASN A 94 8.95 -3.04 2.70
C ASN A 94 8.63 -4.05 1.58
N PRO A 95 9.52 -4.24 0.57
CA PRO A 95 9.32 -5.22 -0.49
C PRO A 95 9.37 -6.68 0.00
N PHE A 96 9.99 -6.97 1.15
CA PHE A 96 9.99 -8.32 1.73
C PHE A 96 8.71 -8.67 2.48
N ALA A 97 7.80 -7.71 2.66
CA ALA A 97 6.54 -7.90 3.36
C ALA A 97 5.31 -7.67 2.49
N SER A 98 5.49 -7.23 1.24
CA SER A 98 4.40 -6.92 0.31
C SER A 98 4.76 -7.30 -1.11
N PHE A 99 3.96 -8.18 -1.72
CA PHE A 99 4.15 -8.64 -3.10
C PHE A 99 4.10 -7.49 -4.12
N ILE A 100 3.25 -6.47 -3.88
CA ILE A 100 3.14 -5.31 -4.77
C ILE A 100 4.35 -4.41 -4.64
N ALA A 101 4.86 -4.17 -3.42
CA ALA A 101 6.10 -3.45 -3.23
C ALA A 101 7.29 -4.17 -3.88
N ALA A 102 7.39 -5.50 -3.72
CA ALA A 102 8.38 -6.31 -4.41
C ALA A 102 8.29 -6.16 -5.94
N ALA A 103 7.08 -6.21 -6.51
CA ALA A 103 6.88 -6.03 -7.94
C ALA A 103 7.35 -4.64 -8.41
N ILE A 104 6.99 -3.59 -7.67
CA ILE A 104 7.39 -2.21 -7.97
C ILE A 104 8.91 -2.08 -7.98
N VAL A 105 9.57 -2.57 -6.94
CA VAL A 105 11.04 -2.53 -6.81
C VAL A 105 11.72 -3.42 -7.85
N GLY A 106 11.12 -4.57 -8.18
CA GLY A 106 11.55 -5.47 -9.25
C GLY A 106 11.44 -4.88 -10.66
N GLY A 107 10.82 -3.71 -10.80
CA GLY A 107 10.75 -3.00 -12.07
C GLY A 107 9.45 -3.18 -12.84
N LEU A 108 8.35 -3.47 -12.15
CA LEU A 108 7.00 -3.47 -12.74
C LEU A 108 6.71 -2.15 -13.48
N GLY A 109 6.33 -2.23 -14.75
CA GLY A 109 6.12 -1.11 -15.66
C GLY A 109 4.77 -0.42 -15.52
N LYS A 110 3.69 -1.16 -15.24
CA LYS A 110 2.34 -0.60 -15.07
C LYS A 110 1.83 -0.68 -13.64
N THR A 111 1.47 0.49 -13.09
CA THR A 111 0.80 0.61 -11.78
C THR A 111 -0.50 1.41 -11.92
N PRO A 112 -1.42 1.28 -10.93
CA PRO A 112 -2.58 2.15 -10.81
C PRO A 112 -2.19 3.62 -10.77
N LYS A 113 -3.14 4.53 -11.08
CA LYS A 113 -2.89 5.96 -10.84
C LYS A 113 -2.92 6.29 -9.35
N TRP A 114 -3.55 5.42 -8.56
CA TRP A 114 -3.73 5.50 -7.11
C TRP A 114 -4.61 6.67 -6.67
N LYS A 115 -4.19 7.91 -6.93
CA LYS A 115 -4.83 9.12 -6.44
C LYS A 115 -6.31 9.17 -6.81
N ASP A 116 -7.16 9.34 -5.79
CA ASP A 116 -8.61 9.47 -5.88
C ASP A 116 -9.32 8.29 -6.58
N GLU A 117 -8.64 7.13 -6.69
CA GLU A 117 -9.20 5.93 -7.31
C GLU A 117 -10.04 5.13 -6.32
N ARG A 118 -11.01 4.38 -6.88
CA ARG A 118 -11.72 3.33 -6.16
C ARG A 118 -10.99 2.02 -6.41
N LEU A 119 -10.44 1.45 -5.35
CA LEU A 119 -9.66 0.21 -5.39
C LEU A 119 -10.45 -0.90 -4.72
N LEU A 120 -10.44 -2.10 -5.31
CA LEU A 120 -10.90 -3.33 -4.68
C LEU A 120 -9.70 -4.24 -4.42
N ALA A 121 -9.52 -4.66 -3.17
CA ALA A 121 -8.46 -5.57 -2.74
C ALA A 121 -9.07 -6.90 -2.28
N ILE A 122 -8.64 -8.00 -2.87
CA ILE A 122 -9.11 -9.34 -2.52
C ILE A 122 -7.98 -10.11 -1.85
N ASP A 123 -8.27 -10.68 -0.67
CA ASP A 123 -7.36 -11.52 0.10
C ASP A 123 -6.01 -10.87 0.43
N MET A 124 -6.06 -9.58 0.77
CA MET A 124 -4.90 -8.77 1.12
C MET A 124 -4.73 -8.63 2.64
N SER A 125 -3.48 -8.46 3.09
CA SER A 125 -3.18 -8.20 4.50
C SER A 125 -3.65 -6.80 4.92
N ALA A 126 -4.01 -6.64 6.20
CA ALA A 126 -4.41 -5.34 6.75
C ALA A 126 -3.31 -4.28 6.62
N ARG A 127 -2.04 -4.70 6.72
CA ARG A 127 -0.88 -3.85 6.44
C ARG A 127 -0.91 -3.34 5.00
N ASP A 128 -1.08 -4.21 4.00
CA ASP A 128 -1.14 -3.78 2.60
C ASP A 128 -2.32 -2.84 2.34
N LEU A 129 -3.49 -3.13 2.92
CA LEU A 129 -4.66 -2.24 2.82
C LEU A 129 -4.36 -0.83 3.34
N SER A 130 -3.56 -0.71 4.42
CA SER A 130 -3.13 0.59 4.93
C SER A 130 -2.24 1.35 3.93
N TYR A 131 -1.35 0.66 3.20
CA TYR A 131 -0.54 1.27 2.14
C TYR A 131 -1.40 1.72 0.97
N TYR A 132 -2.39 0.90 0.56
CA TYR A 132 -3.30 1.28 -0.52
C TYR A 132 -4.16 2.48 -0.12
N ALA A 133 -4.62 2.55 1.14
CA ALA A 133 -5.37 3.69 1.66
C ALA A 133 -4.55 4.98 1.63
N ASP A 134 -3.29 4.89 2.01
CA ASP A 134 -2.33 5.97 1.91
C ASP A 134 -2.10 6.38 0.45
N LEU A 135 -1.92 5.43 -0.47
CA LEU A 135 -1.70 5.71 -1.89
C LEU A 135 -2.88 6.42 -2.57
N VAL A 136 -4.12 5.99 -2.28
CA VAL A 136 -5.31 6.61 -2.88
C VAL A 136 -5.58 8.02 -2.36
N GLY A 137 -5.14 8.33 -1.13
CA GLY A 137 -5.33 9.63 -0.51
C GLY A 137 -6.77 9.89 -0.07
N GLU A 138 -7.11 11.16 0.15
CA GLU A 138 -8.39 11.57 0.73
C GLU A 138 -9.60 11.46 -0.21
N GLY A 139 -9.42 11.60 -1.53
CA GLY A 139 -10.52 11.48 -2.50
C GLY A 139 -10.80 10.04 -2.95
N GLY A 140 -9.99 9.08 -2.53
CA GLY A 140 -10.10 7.68 -2.91
C GLY A 140 -10.74 6.80 -1.84
N ILE A 141 -11.04 5.56 -2.21
CA ILE A 141 -11.62 4.57 -1.30
C ILE A 141 -11.05 3.19 -1.60
N VAL A 142 -10.74 2.44 -0.56
CA VAL A 142 -10.24 1.06 -0.66
C VAL A 142 -11.33 0.14 -0.13
N HIS A 143 -11.94 -0.62 -1.01
CA HIS A 143 -12.80 -1.72 -0.63
C HIS A 143 -11.95 -2.98 -0.53
N PHE A 144 -12.22 -3.82 0.46
CA PHE A 144 -11.57 -5.12 0.54
C PHE A 144 -12.56 -6.25 0.77
N LYS A 145 -12.21 -7.44 0.30
CA LYS A 145 -12.88 -8.68 0.72
C LYS A 145 -11.87 -9.79 0.83
N ASN A 146 -11.85 -10.44 1.98
CA ASN A 146 -11.01 -11.61 2.19
C ASN A 146 -11.90 -12.84 2.39
N SER A 147 -11.43 -13.96 1.86
CA SER A 147 -11.93 -15.30 2.09
C SER A 147 -11.71 -15.70 3.55
N ILE A 148 -10.56 -15.32 4.11
CA ILE A 148 -10.27 -15.42 5.54
C ILE A 148 -10.45 -14.03 6.16
N PRO A 149 -11.39 -13.85 7.12
CA PRO A 149 -11.58 -12.57 7.79
C PRO A 149 -10.31 -12.06 8.45
N LEU A 150 -10.08 -10.75 8.40
CA LEU A 150 -9.00 -10.10 9.13
C LEU A 150 -9.23 -10.23 10.65
N ALA A 151 -8.14 -10.21 11.41
CA ALA A 151 -8.22 -10.19 12.87
C ALA A 151 -8.97 -8.93 13.35
N ALA A 152 -9.73 -9.06 14.45
CA ALA A 152 -10.51 -7.94 14.99
C ALA A 152 -9.64 -6.73 15.37
N GLU A 153 -8.42 -6.98 15.87
CA GLU A 153 -7.44 -5.93 16.19
C GLU A 153 -7.00 -5.14 14.95
N ASP A 154 -6.73 -5.86 13.85
CA ASP A 154 -6.35 -5.25 12.57
C ASP A 154 -7.49 -4.42 11.99
N LEU A 155 -8.72 -4.93 12.07
CA LEU A 155 -9.92 -4.20 11.63
C LEU A 155 -10.13 -2.91 12.44
N ASN A 156 -9.99 -2.97 13.76
CA ASN A 156 -10.11 -1.80 14.62
C ASN A 156 -9.04 -0.75 14.29
N LYS A 157 -7.80 -1.19 14.06
CA LYS A 157 -6.69 -0.31 13.66
C LYS A 157 -6.93 0.34 12.30
N LEU A 158 -7.43 -0.43 11.32
CA LEU A 158 -7.83 0.08 10.02
C LEU A 158 -8.93 1.14 10.16
N GLN A 159 -9.97 0.87 10.93
CA GLN A 159 -11.08 1.82 11.12
C GLN A 159 -10.63 3.10 11.82
N GLN A 160 -9.73 3.01 12.80
CA GLN A 160 -9.24 4.15 13.56
C GLN A 160 -8.35 5.08 12.71
N HIS A 161 -7.45 4.52 11.90
CA HIS A 161 -6.42 5.29 11.21
C HIS A 161 -6.68 5.47 9.71
N TRP A 162 -7.41 4.54 9.09
CA TRP A 162 -7.76 4.53 7.68
C TRP A 162 -9.25 4.22 7.47
N PRO A 163 -10.18 5.10 7.92
CA PRO A 163 -11.63 4.88 7.80
C PRO A 163 -12.13 4.73 6.34
N LYS A 164 -11.28 5.07 5.36
CA LYS A 164 -11.47 4.85 3.92
C LYS A 164 -11.29 3.40 3.47
N VAL A 165 -10.81 2.51 4.35
CA VAL A 165 -10.77 1.06 4.11
C VAL A 165 -12.07 0.44 4.57
N GLN A 166 -12.84 -0.12 3.65
CA GLN A 166 -14.18 -0.66 3.93
C GLN A 166 -14.32 -2.09 3.44
N GLU A 167 -14.88 -2.97 4.26
CA GLU A 167 -15.20 -4.31 3.81
C GLU A 167 -16.35 -4.26 2.79
N LEU A 168 -16.20 -4.97 1.68
CA LEU A 168 -17.22 -5.08 0.65
C LEU A 168 -18.13 -6.27 0.95
N ASP A 169 -19.43 -6.02 1.05
CA ASP A 169 -20.43 -7.07 1.07
C ASP A 169 -20.89 -7.43 -0.35
N PHE A 170 -20.60 -8.67 -0.78
CA PHE A 170 -21.03 -9.20 -2.08
C PHE A 170 -22.50 -9.67 -2.09
N ALA A 171 -23.14 -9.84 -0.93
CA ALA A 171 -24.52 -10.28 -0.79
C ALA A 171 -25.53 -9.12 -0.76
N GLY A 172 -25.06 -7.89 -0.53
CA GLY A 172 -25.90 -6.70 -0.48
C GLY A 172 -26.61 -6.38 -1.81
N THR A 173 -27.80 -5.79 -1.70
CA THR A 173 -28.60 -5.30 -2.83
C THR A 173 -28.08 -3.97 -3.41
N ALA A 174 -27.10 -3.36 -2.76
CA ALA A 174 -26.43 -2.17 -3.25
C ALA A 174 -25.59 -2.53 -4.50
N ARG A 175 -25.81 -1.83 -5.61
CA ARG A 175 -25.00 -2.02 -6.81
C ARG A 175 -23.52 -1.77 -6.45
N PRO A 176 -22.61 -2.74 -6.66
CA PRO A 176 -21.21 -2.50 -6.41
C PRO A 176 -20.75 -1.32 -7.27
N CYS A 177 -20.09 -0.37 -6.63
CA CYS A 177 -19.48 0.74 -7.34
C CYS A 177 -18.39 0.19 -8.25
N LYS A 178 -18.39 0.57 -9.53
CA LYS A 178 -17.34 0.13 -10.44
C LYS A 178 -15.97 0.66 -9.98
N PHE A 179 -14.99 -0.24 -9.86
CA PHE A 179 -13.63 0.01 -9.41
C PHE A 179 -12.70 0.34 -10.58
N ASN A 180 -11.71 1.20 -10.34
CA ASN A 180 -10.63 1.51 -11.27
C ASN A 180 -9.52 0.46 -11.23
N THR A 181 -9.33 -0.13 -10.05
CA THR A 181 -8.22 -1.03 -9.77
C THR A 181 -8.72 -2.22 -8.98
N LEU A 182 -8.29 -3.41 -9.37
CA LEU A 182 -8.50 -4.65 -8.64
C LEU A 182 -7.14 -5.25 -8.31
N LEU A 183 -6.88 -5.44 -7.02
CA LEU A 183 -5.72 -6.16 -6.51
C LEU A 183 -6.23 -7.50 -5.96
N VAL A 184 -5.64 -8.61 -6.39
CA VAL A 184 -6.01 -9.96 -5.93
C VAL A 184 -4.76 -10.69 -5.45
N HIS A 185 -4.87 -11.40 -4.35
CA HIS A 185 -3.84 -12.32 -3.88
C HIS A 185 -4.41 -13.72 -3.73
N GLY A 186 -3.77 -14.68 -4.38
CA GLY A 186 -4.12 -16.10 -4.28
C GLY A 186 -4.23 -16.78 -5.64
N HIS A 187 -4.68 -18.03 -5.61
CA HIS A 187 -4.81 -18.82 -6.83
C HIS A 187 -6.09 -18.48 -7.58
N ILE A 188 -6.04 -18.61 -8.90
CA ILE A 188 -7.20 -18.37 -9.77
C ILE A 188 -8.41 -19.24 -9.40
N GLN A 189 -8.16 -20.46 -8.91
CA GLN A 189 -9.16 -21.45 -8.53
C GLN A 189 -9.97 -21.02 -7.30
N ASP A 190 -9.34 -20.31 -6.36
CA ASP A 190 -9.96 -19.85 -5.11
C ASP A 190 -10.85 -18.61 -5.32
N HIS A 191 -10.68 -17.92 -6.45
CA HIS A 191 -11.34 -16.64 -6.72
C HIS A 191 -12.33 -16.70 -7.89
N GLN A 192 -12.89 -17.88 -8.20
CA GLN A 192 -13.86 -18.03 -9.30
C GLN A 192 -15.06 -17.07 -9.18
N ILE A 193 -15.56 -16.83 -7.97
CA ILE A 193 -16.65 -15.87 -7.72
C ILE A 193 -16.27 -14.45 -8.13
N VAL A 194 -15.02 -14.05 -7.86
CA VAL A 194 -14.50 -12.73 -8.26
C VAL A 194 -14.44 -12.68 -9.78
N LEU A 195 -13.89 -13.71 -10.42
CA LEU A 195 -13.79 -13.84 -11.89
C LEU A 195 -15.16 -13.71 -12.57
N ASP A 196 -16.15 -14.42 -12.06
CA ASP A 196 -17.53 -14.41 -12.59
C ASP A 196 -18.18 -13.02 -12.48
N ARG A 197 -17.81 -12.26 -11.44
CA ARG A 197 -18.35 -10.92 -11.18
C ARG A 197 -17.48 -9.78 -11.72
N LEU A 198 -16.32 -10.04 -12.33
CA LEU A 198 -15.39 -9.00 -12.80
C LEU A 198 -16.09 -7.90 -13.61
N LYS A 199 -17.00 -8.29 -14.52
CA LYS A 199 -17.69 -7.34 -15.41
C LYS A 199 -18.53 -6.30 -14.67
N SER A 200 -19.16 -6.69 -13.56
CA SER A 200 -20.00 -5.77 -12.77
C SER A 200 -19.18 -4.93 -11.81
N LEU A 201 -18.02 -5.45 -11.39
CA LEU A 201 -17.11 -4.80 -10.44
C LEU A 201 -16.19 -3.77 -11.10
N LEU A 202 -15.78 -3.97 -12.35
CA LEU A 202 -14.72 -3.14 -12.96
C LEU A 202 -15.25 -2.04 -13.89
N ARG A 203 -14.56 -0.89 -13.88
CA ARG A 203 -14.72 0.14 -14.91
C ARG A 203 -14.01 -0.29 -16.19
N ALA A 204 -14.42 0.29 -17.30
CA ALA A 204 -13.64 0.23 -18.53
C ALA A 204 -12.22 0.76 -18.27
N ASP A 205 -11.21 0.10 -18.86
CA ASP A 205 -9.79 0.39 -18.63
C ASP A 205 -9.29 0.17 -17.19
N ALA A 206 -10.05 -0.51 -16.34
CA ALA A 206 -9.59 -0.86 -15.01
C ALA A 206 -8.32 -1.73 -15.05
N LEU A 207 -7.39 -1.47 -14.13
CA LEU A 207 -6.17 -2.25 -13.98
C LEU A 207 -6.41 -3.39 -12.99
N VAL A 208 -5.99 -4.59 -13.35
CA VAL A 208 -6.03 -5.76 -12.47
C VAL A 208 -4.60 -6.19 -12.18
N MET A 209 -4.23 -6.27 -10.92
CA MET A 209 -2.95 -6.82 -10.48
C MET A 209 -3.23 -8.10 -9.69
N TRP A 210 -2.77 -9.21 -10.23
CA TRP A 210 -2.94 -10.52 -9.63
C TRP A 210 -1.60 -10.99 -9.06
N THR A 211 -1.53 -11.16 -7.76
CA THR A 211 -0.37 -11.72 -7.08
C THR A 211 -0.61 -13.22 -6.86
N ILE A 212 0.32 -14.05 -7.30
CA ILE A 212 0.25 -15.50 -7.20
C ILE A 212 1.55 -16.02 -6.60
N GLN A 213 1.40 -16.87 -5.59
CA GLN A 213 2.49 -17.70 -5.06
C GLN A 213 2.19 -19.13 -5.50
N ALA A 214 3.15 -19.79 -6.14
CA ALA A 214 2.93 -21.17 -6.57
C ALA A 214 2.81 -22.09 -5.35
N ALA A 215 1.87 -23.04 -5.42
CA ALA A 215 1.67 -24.00 -4.35
C ALA A 215 2.90 -24.92 -4.25
N GLN A 216 3.46 -25.06 -3.05
CA GLN A 216 4.66 -25.88 -2.83
C GLN A 216 4.40 -27.38 -3.03
N ASP A 217 3.18 -27.82 -2.71
CA ASP A 217 2.77 -29.23 -2.80
C ASP A 217 2.24 -29.61 -4.20
N ALA A 218 2.23 -28.66 -5.14
CA ALA A 218 1.78 -28.94 -6.50
C ALA A 218 2.83 -29.78 -7.25
N THR A 219 2.36 -30.76 -8.00
CA THR A 219 3.18 -31.56 -8.91
C THR A 219 3.70 -30.74 -10.09
N GLU A 220 3.03 -29.64 -10.41
CA GLU A 220 3.33 -28.77 -11.53
C GLU A 220 4.31 -27.65 -11.15
N PRO A 221 5.26 -27.30 -12.04
CA PRO A 221 6.20 -26.22 -11.80
C PRO A 221 5.49 -24.85 -11.72
N ALA A 222 6.08 -23.92 -10.98
CA ALA A 222 5.52 -22.58 -10.76
C ALA A 222 5.18 -21.84 -12.08
N GLU A 223 6.03 -21.99 -13.10
CA GLU A 223 5.83 -21.40 -14.43
C GLU A 223 4.53 -21.87 -15.11
N LEU A 224 4.14 -23.13 -14.89
CA LEU A 224 2.90 -23.68 -15.44
C LEU A 224 1.69 -23.08 -14.71
N GLN A 225 1.75 -22.95 -13.39
CA GLN A 225 0.69 -22.32 -12.60
C GLN A 225 0.49 -20.84 -12.98
N PHE A 226 1.58 -20.12 -13.25
CA PHE A 226 1.50 -18.75 -13.76
C PHE A 226 0.86 -18.70 -15.14
N SER A 227 1.25 -19.61 -16.03
CA SER A 227 0.70 -19.70 -17.39
C SER A 227 -0.80 -20.02 -17.39
N GLN A 228 -1.25 -20.93 -16.52
CA GLN A 228 -2.68 -21.23 -16.32
C GLN A 228 -3.45 -20.00 -15.84
N THR A 229 -2.87 -19.24 -14.90
CA THR A 229 -3.49 -18.00 -14.41
C THR A 229 -3.62 -16.97 -15.53
N VAL A 230 -2.59 -16.77 -16.35
CA VAL A 230 -2.64 -15.88 -17.52
C VAL A 230 -3.72 -16.33 -18.52
N GLN A 231 -3.86 -17.63 -18.77
CA GLN A 231 -4.88 -18.18 -19.65
C GLN A 231 -6.30 -17.94 -19.12
N ALA A 232 -6.53 -18.19 -17.82
CA ALA A 232 -7.82 -17.95 -17.19
C ALA A 232 -8.20 -16.46 -17.22
N LEU A 233 -7.27 -15.56 -16.94
CA LEU A 233 -7.52 -14.12 -17.06
C LEU A 233 -7.93 -13.73 -18.49
N ARG A 234 -7.31 -14.33 -19.52
CA ARG A 234 -7.71 -14.12 -20.93
C ARG A 234 -9.12 -14.64 -21.20
N GLN A 235 -9.47 -15.82 -20.68
CA GLN A 235 -10.81 -16.40 -20.83
C GLN A 235 -11.88 -15.54 -20.18
N CYS A 236 -11.55 -14.86 -19.07
CA CYS A 236 -12.47 -13.91 -18.43
C CYS A 236 -12.66 -12.62 -19.23
N GLY A 237 -11.84 -12.34 -20.25
CA GLY A 237 -11.89 -11.12 -21.06
C GLY A 237 -10.90 -10.03 -20.62
N LEU A 238 -10.00 -10.32 -19.68
CA LEU A 238 -8.90 -9.42 -19.33
C LEU A 238 -7.76 -9.57 -20.34
N LYS A 239 -7.03 -8.48 -20.57
CA LYS A 239 -5.82 -8.47 -21.42
C LYS A 239 -4.58 -8.40 -20.54
N PRO A 240 -3.86 -9.52 -20.29
CA PRO A 240 -2.57 -9.49 -19.62
C PRO A 240 -1.61 -8.55 -20.36
N LYS A 241 -0.94 -7.67 -19.63
CA LYS A 241 -0.02 -6.66 -20.15
C LYS A 241 1.42 -6.93 -19.75
N GLU A 242 1.60 -7.40 -18.53
CA GLU A 242 2.91 -7.57 -17.93
C GLU A 242 2.85 -8.72 -16.91
N GLN A 243 3.95 -9.43 -16.77
CA GLN A 243 4.17 -10.41 -15.72
C GLN A 243 5.58 -10.22 -15.20
N ILE A 244 5.73 -10.21 -13.89
CA ILE A 244 7.02 -10.09 -13.22
C ILE A 244 7.14 -11.18 -12.14
N THR A 245 8.29 -11.86 -12.11
CA THR A 245 8.64 -12.76 -11.02
C THR A 245 9.23 -11.97 -9.86
N LEU A 246 9.00 -12.42 -8.63
CA LEU A 246 9.33 -11.66 -7.43
C LEU A 246 10.62 -12.10 -6.74
N GLU A 247 11.45 -12.88 -7.41
CA GLU A 247 12.77 -13.25 -6.90
C GLU A 247 13.68 -12.00 -6.93
N PRO A 248 14.44 -11.73 -5.84
CA PRO A 248 14.73 -12.62 -4.71
C PRO A 248 13.83 -12.43 -3.47
N TYR A 249 12.78 -11.59 -3.53
CA TYR A 249 11.93 -11.28 -2.37
C TYR A 249 11.03 -12.46 -1.96
N PHE A 250 10.33 -13.03 -2.94
CA PHE A 250 9.41 -14.14 -2.74
C PHE A 250 9.69 -15.23 -3.76
N SER A 251 10.17 -16.39 -3.30
CA SER A 251 10.39 -17.56 -4.14
C SER A 251 9.10 -18.02 -4.80
N ASN A 252 9.19 -18.51 -6.04
CA ASN A 252 8.05 -19.08 -6.77
C ASN A 252 6.80 -18.18 -6.79
N SER A 253 6.99 -16.87 -6.81
CA SER A 253 5.91 -15.89 -6.78
C SER A 253 5.99 -14.94 -7.96
N ALA A 254 4.85 -14.50 -8.45
CA ALA A 254 4.73 -13.57 -9.57
C ALA A 254 3.58 -12.59 -9.39
N VAL A 255 3.70 -11.43 -10.03
CA VAL A 255 2.58 -10.50 -10.23
C VAL A 255 2.27 -10.42 -11.71
N ILE A 256 1.01 -10.65 -12.03
CA ILE A 256 0.46 -10.52 -13.38
C ILE A 256 -0.40 -9.26 -13.41
N VAL A 257 -0.07 -8.34 -14.30
CA VAL A 257 -0.88 -7.13 -14.53
C VAL A 257 -1.70 -7.32 -15.80
N ALA A 258 -3.00 -7.15 -15.68
CA ALA A 258 -3.95 -7.21 -16.77
C ALA A 258 -4.79 -5.93 -16.82
N GLN A 259 -5.41 -5.68 -17.97
CA GLN A 259 -6.28 -4.52 -18.18
C GLN A 259 -7.65 -4.98 -18.64
N CYS A 260 -8.68 -4.38 -18.06
CA CYS A 260 -10.07 -4.54 -18.46
C CYS A 260 -10.29 -3.82 -19.80
N ASP A 261 -10.66 -4.57 -20.84
CA ASP A 261 -10.98 -3.98 -22.14
C ASP A 261 -12.32 -3.26 -22.13
N ARG A 262 -12.47 -2.25 -23.00
CA ARG A 262 -13.70 -1.44 -23.09
C ARG A 262 -14.94 -2.21 -23.58
N ASN A 263 -14.72 -3.38 -24.17
CA ASN A 263 -15.74 -4.17 -24.89
C ASN A 263 -16.01 -5.51 -24.19
N TRP A 264 -16.41 -5.51 -22.92
CA TRP A 264 -17.12 -6.70 -22.43
C TRP A 264 -18.48 -6.73 -23.13
N PRO A 265 -18.83 -7.80 -23.85
CA PRO A 265 -20.21 -7.96 -24.31
C PRO A 265 -21.10 -7.98 -23.06
N GLU A 266 -22.10 -7.09 -23.08
CA GLU A 266 -23.19 -7.05 -22.10
C GLU A 266 -23.87 -8.41 -22.00
#